data_AF-A0A7U6KPI2-F1
#
_entry.id   AF-A0A7U6KPI2-F1
#
_cell.length_a   1.000
_cell.length_b   1.000
_cell.length_c   1.000
_cell.angle_alpha   90.00
_cell.angle_beta   90.00
_cell.angle_gamma   90.00
#
_symmetry.space_group_name_H-M   'P 1'
#
loop_
_entity.id
_entity.type
_entity.pdbx_description
1 polymer ?
#
loop_
_entity_poly.entity_id
_entity_poly.type
_entity_poly.pdbx_seq_one_letter_code
_entity_poly.pdbx_strand_id
1 'polypeptide(L)'
;MCQYSANDGAASDWHTIHIGQMSLSGAGLLILEATAVNPQGRISYADLGLWDDRTQAALDKTLTAVRQYSPMPIGIQLAHAGRKASTKKPWDGDGSIAPDEGKWLANGGTISACV
;
A
#
# COMPACT_ATOMS: atom_id res chain seq x y z
N MET A 1 6.28 6.21 3.29
CA MET A 1 5.17 7.03 3.85
C MET A 1 3.91 6.67 3.07
N CYS A 2 2.87 6.13 3.73
CA CYS A 2 1.68 5.64 3.01
C CYS A 2 1.02 6.73 2.18
N GLN A 3 0.72 6.41 0.92
CA GLN A 3 0.09 7.32 -0.03
C GLN A 3 -1.42 7.10 -0.12
N TYR A 4 -1.91 5.90 0.23
CA TYR A 4 -3.33 5.54 0.16
C TYR A 4 -3.93 5.79 -1.24
N SER A 5 -3.17 5.43 -2.27
CA SER A 5 -3.45 5.72 -3.69
C SER A 5 -3.40 4.49 -4.61
N ALA A 6 -3.27 3.28 -4.06
CA ALA A 6 -3.26 2.05 -4.84
C ALA A 6 -4.67 1.65 -5.28
N ASN A 7 -4.77 0.94 -6.39
CA ASN A 7 -6.02 0.33 -6.85
C ASN A 7 -6.01 -1.16 -6.53
N ASP A 8 -6.68 -1.51 -5.43
CA ASP A 8 -6.69 -2.86 -4.87
C ASP A 8 -5.27 -3.45 -4.76
N GLY A 9 -4.35 -2.72 -4.12
CA GLY A 9 -2.94 -3.11 -3.99
C GLY A 9 -2.05 -2.78 -5.18
N ALA A 10 -2.60 -2.60 -6.39
CA ALA A 10 -1.78 -2.28 -7.55
C ALA A 10 -1.32 -0.82 -7.53
N ALA A 11 -0.03 -0.60 -7.79
CA ALA A 11 0.50 0.74 -7.99
C ALA A 11 -0.26 1.47 -9.10
N SER A 12 -0.72 2.68 -8.82
CA SER A 12 -1.32 3.61 -9.77
C SER A 12 -0.29 4.62 -10.30
N ASP A 13 -0.68 5.40 -11.30
CA ASP A 13 0.17 6.46 -11.87
C ASP A 13 0.63 7.50 -10.83
N TRP A 14 -0.14 7.66 -9.73
CA TRP A 14 0.29 8.45 -8.57
C TRP A 14 1.66 8.00 -8.04
N HIS A 15 1.87 6.70 -7.91
CA HIS A 15 3.13 6.16 -7.38
C HIS A 15 4.28 6.43 -8.35
N THR A 16 4.04 6.37 -9.66
CA THR A 16 5.06 6.72 -10.66
C THR A 16 5.50 8.18 -10.52
N ILE A 17 4.55 9.11 -10.36
CA ILE A 17 4.85 10.53 -10.15
C ILE A 17 5.59 10.73 -8.82
N HIS A 18 5.04 10.19 -7.73
CA HIS A 18 5.59 10.38 -6.39
C HIS A 18 6.98 9.77 -6.22
N ILE A 19 7.15 8.50 -6.58
CA ILE A 19 8.44 7.80 -6.50
C ILE A 19 9.44 8.44 -7.46
N GLY A 20 8.99 8.87 -8.65
CA GLY A 20 9.82 9.64 -9.58
C GLY A 20 10.39 10.91 -8.95
N GLN A 21 9.54 11.75 -8.36
CA GLN A 21 9.98 12.96 -7.64
C GLN A 21 10.95 12.65 -6.50
N MET A 22 10.61 11.68 -5.66
CA MET A 22 11.47 11.29 -4.53
C MET A 22 12.83 10.76 -5.01
N SER A 23 12.85 10.05 -6.14
CA SER A 23 14.08 9.50 -6.72
C SER A 23 15.05 10.51 -7.30
N LEU A 24 14.57 11.74 -7.55
CA LEU A 24 15.35 12.85 -8.08
C LEU A 24 15.67 13.90 -7.00
N SER A 25 15.35 13.62 -5.74
CA SER A 25 15.50 14.57 -4.62
C SER A 25 16.95 14.79 -4.16
N GLY A 26 17.88 13.92 -4.54
CA GLY A 26 19.24 13.90 -4.01
C GLY A 26 19.40 13.12 -2.69
N ALA A 27 18.35 12.47 -2.19
CA ALA A 27 18.45 11.55 -1.06
C ALA A 27 19.30 10.31 -1.41
N GLY A 28 19.97 9.73 -0.39
CA GLY A 28 20.82 8.55 -0.58
C GLY A 28 20.08 7.21 -0.72
N LEU A 29 18.82 7.14 -0.27
CA LEU A 29 17.98 5.95 -0.29
C LEU A 29 16.51 6.37 -0.24
N LEU A 30 15.68 5.70 -1.04
CA LEU A 30 14.22 5.76 -0.90
C LEU A 30 13.70 4.41 -0.40
N ILE A 31 12.83 4.46 0.60
CA ILE A 31 12.07 3.31 1.06
C ILE A 31 10.62 3.52 0.66
N LEU A 32 10.09 2.61 -0.16
CA LEU A 32 8.68 2.61 -0.55
C LEU A 32 7.79 2.43 0.68
N GLU A 33 6.53 2.86 0.56
CA GLU A 33 5.56 2.76 1.63
C GLU A 33 5.29 1.33 2.10
N ALA A 34 4.62 1.22 3.27
CA ALA A 34 4.21 -0.05 3.83
C ALA A 34 3.36 -0.82 2.80
N THR A 35 3.95 -1.88 2.25
CA THR A 35 3.39 -2.67 1.16
C THR A 35 2.88 -3.97 1.73
N ALA A 36 1.57 -4.19 1.63
CA ALA A 36 0.92 -5.33 2.23
C ALA A 36 1.32 -6.65 1.57
N VAL A 37 1.64 -7.66 2.38
CA VAL A 37 2.01 -9.02 1.92
C VAL A 37 0.80 -9.89 1.54
N ASN A 38 -0.41 -9.44 1.87
CA ASN A 38 -1.68 -10.06 1.51
C ASN A 38 -2.81 -8.99 1.54
N PRO A 39 -3.97 -9.24 0.92
CA PRO A 39 -5.06 -8.27 0.88
C PRO A 39 -5.58 -7.86 2.25
N GLN A 40 -5.66 -8.79 3.21
CA GLN A 40 -6.17 -8.56 4.57
C GLN A 40 -5.19 -7.80 5.47
N GLY A 41 -3.91 -7.77 5.09
CA GLY A 41 -2.85 -7.07 5.82
C GLY A 41 -2.77 -5.58 5.52
N ARG A 42 -3.60 -5.06 4.60
CA ARG A 42 -3.66 -3.63 4.29
C ARG A 42 -4.27 -2.84 5.44
N ILE A 43 -3.68 -1.67 5.73
CA ILE A 43 -4.28 -0.66 6.62
C ILE A 43 -5.56 -0.16 5.97
N SER A 44 -5.48 0.40 4.75
CA SER A 44 -6.64 0.89 4.00
C SER A 44 -6.84 0.18 2.65
N TYR A 45 -7.98 0.41 2.00
CA TYR A 45 -8.29 -0.16 0.66
C TYR A 45 -7.38 0.34 -0.45
N ALA A 46 -6.68 1.43 -0.20
CA ALA A 46 -5.81 2.05 -1.16
C ALA A 46 -4.33 1.89 -0.79
N ASP A 47 -4.01 0.95 0.09
CA ASP A 47 -2.63 0.60 0.41
C ASP A 47 -1.99 -0.20 -0.72
N LEU A 48 -0.69 0.05 -0.93
CA LEU A 48 0.14 -0.69 -1.87
C LEU A 48 0.24 -2.16 -1.45
N GLY A 49 0.25 -3.05 -2.44
CA GLY A 49 0.29 -4.50 -2.25
C GLY A 49 1.43 -5.16 -3.02
N LEU A 50 1.89 -6.31 -2.52
CA LEU A 50 2.81 -7.19 -3.23
C LEU A 50 2.53 -8.64 -2.80
N TRP A 51 1.48 -9.23 -3.35
CA TRP A 51 1.01 -10.57 -2.99
C TRP A 51 0.62 -11.45 -4.20
N ASP A 52 0.54 -10.85 -5.39
CA ASP A 52 0.21 -11.55 -6.64
C ASP A 52 0.95 -10.92 -7.83
N ASP A 53 0.92 -11.59 -8.98
CA ASP A 53 1.59 -11.13 -10.20
C ASP A 53 1.07 -9.79 -10.71
N ARG A 54 -0.21 -9.48 -10.45
CA ARG A 54 -0.84 -8.22 -10.86
C ARG A 54 -0.25 -7.04 -10.10
N THR A 55 -0.18 -7.15 -8.78
CA THR A 55 0.40 -6.12 -7.90
C THR A 55 1.89 -5.97 -8.15
N GLN A 56 2.59 -7.08 -8.36
CA GLN A 56 4.00 -7.07 -8.79
C GLN A 56 4.19 -6.33 -10.13
N ALA A 57 3.42 -6.69 -11.17
CA ALA A 57 3.56 -6.09 -12.50
C ALA A 57 3.25 -4.58 -12.49
N ALA A 58 2.28 -4.15 -11.66
CA ALA A 58 1.98 -2.73 -11.50
C ALA A 58 3.16 -1.98 -10.88
N LEU A 59 3.77 -2.53 -9.82
CA LEU A 59 4.92 -1.91 -9.18
C LEU A 59 6.16 -1.93 -10.08
N ASP A 60 6.38 -3.02 -10.83
CA ASP A 60 7.47 -3.15 -11.79
C ASP A 60 7.40 -2.10 -12.90
N LYS A 61 6.19 -1.82 -13.43
CA LYS A 61 5.97 -0.72 -14.39
C LYS A 61 6.43 0.62 -13.82
N THR A 62 6.07 0.92 -12.57
CA THR A 62 6.50 2.15 -11.89
C THR A 62 8.01 2.19 -11.69
N LEU A 63 8.61 1.10 -11.20
CA LEU A 63 10.05 1.05 -10.95
C LEU A 63 10.86 1.13 -12.25
N THR A 64 10.41 0.47 -13.31
CA THR A 64 11.02 0.54 -14.64
C THR A 64 11.05 1.98 -15.15
N ALA A 65 9.94 2.71 -15.04
CA ALA A 65 9.88 4.12 -15.45
C ALA A 65 10.85 5.00 -14.63
N VAL A 66 10.90 4.81 -13.31
CA VAL A 66 11.79 5.58 -12.43
C VAL A 66 13.27 5.28 -12.70
N ARG A 67 13.61 4.01 -12.96
CA ARG A 67 14.99 3.56 -13.18
C ARG A 67 15.62 4.11 -14.46
N GLN A 68 14.82 4.58 -15.41
CA GLN A 68 15.33 5.30 -16.58
C GLN A 68 16.02 6.63 -16.22
N TYR A 69 15.69 7.22 -15.07
CA TYR A 69 16.11 8.57 -14.71
C TYR A 69 16.87 8.66 -13.37
N SER A 70 16.84 7.63 -12.53
CA SER A 70 17.51 7.66 -11.22
C SER A 70 18.25 6.36 -10.88
N PRO A 71 19.55 6.44 -10.51
CA PRO A 71 20.30 5.31 -9.98
C PRO A 71 20.09 5.11 -8.47
N MET A 72 19.32 5.97 -7.79
CA MET A 72 19.19 5.95 -6.33
C MET A 72 18.73 4.58 -5.81
N PRO A 73 19.35 4.01 -4.77
CA PRO A 73 18.86 2.79 -4.13
C PRO A 73 17.39 2.91 -3.72
N ILE A 74 16.60 1.87 -4.00
CA ILE A 74 15.18 1.80 -3.61
C ILE A 74 14.98 0.52 -2.82
N GLY A 75 14.55 0.65 -1.57
CA GLY A 75 14.09 -0.43 -0.72
C GLY A 75 12.56 -0.42 -0.59
N ILE A 76 12.00 -1.49 -0.04
CA ILE A 76 10.55 -1.64 0.18
C ILE A 76 10.29 -2.07 1.62
N GLN A 77 9.29 -1.45 2.25
CA GLN A 77 8.82 -1.86 3.57
C GLN A 77 7.68 -2.86 3.42
N LEU A 78 7.95 -4.15 3.63
CA LEU A 78 6.88 -5.17 3.69
C LEU A 78 6.11 -5.05 5.00
N ALA A 79 4.78 -5.15 4.94
CA ALA A 79 3.92 -4.88 6.07
C ALA A 79 2.70 -5.81 6.17
N HIS A 80 2.19 -5.93 7.40
CA HIS A 80 0.87 -6.49 7.69
C HIS A 80 0.29 -5.74 8.90
N ALA A 81 -0.85 -5.08 8.71
CA ALA A 81 -1.46 -4.21 9.71
C ALA A 81 -2.13 -4.97 10.87
N GLY A 82 -2.47 -6.25 10.65
CA GLY A 82 -3.09 -7.11 11.67
C GLY A 82 -4.40 -6.51 12.17
N ARG A 83 -4.53 -6.36 13.50
CA ARG A 83 -5.72 -5.75 14.12
C ARG A 83 -6.00 -4.29 13.71
N LYS A 84 -5.01 -3.60 13.11
CA LYS A 84 -5.16 -2.22 12.61
C LYS A 84 -5.52 -2.17 11.12
N ALA A 85 -5.75 -3.32 10.49
CA ALA A 85 -6.18 -3.38 9.10
C ALA A 85 -7.63 -2.88 8.95
N SER A 86 -8.05 -2.74 7.69
CA SER A 86 -9.42 -2.38 7.32
C SER A 86 -9.87 -1.06 7.94
N THR A 87 -9.15 0.02 7.63
CA THR A 87 -9.49 1.39 8.01
C THR A 87 -9.76 2.24 6.77
N LYS A 88 -10.44 3.37 6.97
CA LYS A 88 -10.62 4.39 5.95
C LYS A 88 -9.28 5.05 5.62
N LYS A 89 -9.24 5.81 4.51
CA LYS A 89 -8.11 6.71 4.26
C LYS A 89 -8.09 7.79 5.34
N PRO A 90 -6.92 8.32 5.74
CA PRO A 90 -6.86 9.28 6.84
C PRO A 90 -7.73 10.54 6.66
N TRP A 91 -7.99 10.97 5.42
CA TRP A 91 -8.83 12.13 5.11
C TRP A 91 -10.32 11.80 4.95
N ASP A 92 -10.70 10.52 4.90
CA ASP A 92 -12.09 10.05 4.87
C ASP A 92 -12.66 9.87 6.31
N GLY A 93 -11.87 10.21 7.34
CA GLY A 93 -12.19 10.08 8.75
C GLY A 93 -11.41 8.97 9.45
N ASP A 94 -11.60 8.88 10.77
CA ASP A 94 -10.98 7.85 11.62
C ASP A 94 -11.87 6.59 11.70
N GLY A 95 -11.25 5.47 12.04
CA GLY A 95 -11.93 4.21 12.37
C GLY A 95 -11.85 3.11 11.32
N SER A 96 -12.21 1.90 11.77
CA SER A 96 -12.31 0.71 10.93
C SER A 96 -13.52 0.77 10.00
N ILE A 97 -13.38 0.12 8.84
CA ILE A 97 -14.46 -0.08 7.88
C ILE A 97 -15.36 -1.20 8.38
N ALA A 98 -16.68 -1.00 8.30
CA ALA A 98 -17.64 -1.99 8.75
C ALA A 98 -17.60 -3.24 7.85
N PRO A 99 -17.85 -4.45 8.40
CA PRO A 99 -17.81 -5.70 7.64
C PRO A 99 -18.70 -5.74 6.38
N ASP A 100 -19.82 -5.04 6.43
CA ASP A 100 -20.85 -4.94 5.39
C ASP A 100 -20.53 -3.92 4.29
N GLU A 101 -19.56 -3.01 4.51
CA GLU A 101 -19.06 -2.09 3.48
C GLU A 101 -18.12 -2.77 2.45
N GLY A 102 -18.01 -4.11 2.49
CA GLY A 102 -17.53 -4.92 1.36
C GLY A 102 -16.05 -4.82 1.04
N LYS A 103 -15.21 -4.32 1.97
CA LYS A 103 -13.78 -4.14 1.71
C LYS A 103 -12.97 -5.38 2.10
N TRP A 104 -12.74 -5.64 3.38
CA TRP A 104 -12.30 -6.95 3.90
C TRP A 104 -12.24 -6.87 5.43
N LEU A 105 -12.23 -8.02 6.11
CA LEU A 105 -12.04 -8.07 7.56
C LEU A 105 -10.55 -8.00 7.91
N ALA A 106 -10.22 -7.21 8.92
CA ALA A 106 -8.90 -7.24 9.54
C ALA A 106 -8.68 -8.60 10.21
N ASN A 107 -7.64 -9.34 9.82
CA ASN A 107 -7.27 -10.58 10.52
C ASN A 107 -6.85 -10.22 11.96
N GLY A 108 -7.74 -10.51 12.91
CA GLY A 108 -7.61 -10.13 14.32
C GLY A 108 -8.82 -9.39 14.91
N GLY A 109 -9.80 -9.01 14.08
CA GLY A 109 -11.14 -8.66 14.55
C GLY A 109 -11.92 -9.94 14.87
N THR A 110 -12.21 -10.15 16.14
CA THR A 110 -12.92 -11.32 16.67
C THR A 110 -14.19 -11.60 15.85
N ILE A 111 -14.29 -12.85 15.38
CA ILE A 111 -15.57 -13.49 15.10
C ILE A 111 -16.30 -13.59 16.45
N SER A 112 -17.58 -13.22 16.50
CA SER A 112 -18.52 -13.35 17.63
C SER A 112 -18.62 -12.18 18.62
N ALA A 113 -19.68 -11.38 18.41
CA ALA A 113 -20.56 -10.97 19.50
C ALA A 113 -21.92 -11.69 19.31
N CYS A 114 -21.91 -13.02 19.43
CA CYS A 114 -23.05 -13.82 19.85
C CYS A 114 -22.55 -14.83 20.89
N VAL A 115 -22.42 -14.34 22.13
CA VAL A 115 -22.78 -15.07 23.35
C VAL A 115 -23.54 -14.08 24.22
#